data_AF-A0A259DEH0-F1
#
_entry.id   AF-A0A259DEH0-F1
#
_cell.length_a   1.000
_cell.length_b   1.000
_cell.length_c   1.000
_cell.angle_alpha   90.00
_cell.angle_beta   90.00
_cell.angle_gamma   90.00
#
_symmetry.space_group_name_H-M   'P 1'
#
loop_
_entity.id
_entity.type
_entity.pdbx_description
1 polymer ?
#
loop_
_entity_poly.entity_id
_entity_poly.type
_entity_poly.pdbx_seq_one_letter_code
_entity_poly.pdbx_strand_id
1 'polypeptide(L)'
;WTLTEIAPGKYIGRADDVVGDALGESAGNALNWAYTLALPVDGTIYHVQFNDWMYLVTPKVMLNKAKMSKFGIDLGEVTLSFYKR
;
A
#
# COMPACT_ATOMS: atom_id res chain seq x y z
N TRP A 1 -1.08 9.58 5.06
CA TRP A 1 -2.26 8.84 4.59
C TRP A 1 -3.52 9.40 5.22
N THR A 2 -4.54 9.63 4.40
CA THR A 2 -5.92 9.93 4.80
C THR A 2 -6.81 8.90 4.16
N LEU A 3 -7.52 8.09 4.96
CA LEU A 3 -8.37 7.00 4.48
C LEU A 3 -9.84 7.38 4.65
N THR A 4 -10.65 7.09 3.64
CA THR A 4 -12.11 7.21 3.67
C THR A 4 -12.71 5.85 3.35
N GLU A 5 -13.52 5.30 4.26
CA GLU A 5 -14.30 4.09 3.97
C GLU A 5 -15.49 4.48 3.07
N ILE A 6 -15.58 3.84 1.90
CA ILE A 6 -16.62 4.12 0.89
C ILE A 6 -17.72 3.06 0.87
N ALA A 7 -17.44 1.88 1.42
CA ALA A 7 -18.37 0.79 1.67
C ALA A 7 -17.74 -0.14 2.73
N PRO A 8 -18.48 -1.06 3.36
CA PRO A 8 -17.92 -1.96 4.38
C PRO A 8 -16.65 -2.66 3.90
N GLY A 9 -15.53 -2.35 4.54
CA GLY A 9 -14.22 -2.91 4.21
C GLY A 9 -13.62 -2.43 2.89
N LYS A 10 -14.18 -1.41 2.23
CA LYS A 10 -13.62 -0.79 1.03
C LYS A 10 -13.22 0.65 1.31
N TYR A 11 -12.00 1.01 0.93
CA TYR A 11 -11.38 2.28 1.29
C TYR A 11 -10.79 2.98 0.08
N ILE A 12 -10.87 4.31 0.11
CA ILE A 12 -10.05 5.20 -0.70
C ILE A 12 -9.01 5.84 0.20
N GLY A 13 -7.75 5.84 -0.25
CA GLY A 13 -6.65 6.48 0.45
C GLY A 13 -5.99 7.59 -0.36
N ARG A 14 -5.57 8.65 0.33
CA ARG A 14 -4.81 9.76 -0.24
C ARG A 14 -3.55 10.03 0.57
N ALA A 15 -2.48 10.41 -0.12
CA ALA A 15 -1.24 10.89 0.44
C ALA A 15 -0.54 11.80 -0.58
N ASP A 16 0.35 12.68 -0.12
CA ASP A 16 0.97 13.72 -0.95
C ASP A 16 1.85 13.14 -2.07
N ASP A 17 2.36 11.93 -1.89
CA ASP A 17 3.23 11.19 -2.79
C ASP A 17 2.49 10.11 -3.61
N VAL A 18 1.16 10.04 -3.50
CA VAL A 18 0.34 9.08 -4.23
C VAL A 18 -0.33 9.74 -5.43
N VAL A 19 -0.19 9.13 -6.60
CA VAL A 19 -0.83 9.57 -7.84
C VAL A 19 -2.27 9.06 -7.84
N GLY A 20 -3.22 9.99 -7.70
CA GLY A 20 -4.65 9.70 -7.66
C GLY A 20 -5.09 9.11 -6.32
N ASP A 21 -5.97 8.12 -6.37
CA ASP A 21 -6.53 7.47 -5.19
C ASP A 21 -5.94 6.06 -5.02
N ALA A 22 -5.53 5.74 -3.79
CA ALA A 22 -5.25 4.37 -3.39
C ALA A 22 -6.57 3.62 -3.16
N LEU A 23 -6.61 2.36 -3.55
CA LEU A 23 -7.77 1.48 -3.36
C LEU A 23 -7.44 0.42 -2.33
N GLY A 24 -8.30 0.28 -1.33
CA GLY A 24 -8.16 -0.69 -0.26
C GLY A 24 -9.34 -1.61 -0.11
N GLU A 25 -9.08 -2.90 0.09
CA GLU A 25 -10.10 -3.88 0.48
C GLU A 25 -9.63 -4.67 1.71
N SER A 26 -10.41 -4.62 2.79
CA SER A 26 -10.15 -5.35 4.03
C SER A 26 -11.14 -6.49 4.22
N ALA A 27 -10.62 -7.65 4.64
CA ALA A 27 -11.42 -8.79 5.04
C ALA A 27 -10.73 -9.52 6.20
N GLY A 28 -11.43 -9.67 7.32
CA GLY A 28 -10.87 -10.29 8.52
C GLY A 28 -9.66 -9.51 9.06
N ASN A 29 -8.50 -10.16 9.12
CA ASN A 29 -7.25 -9.55 9.57
C ASN A 29 -6.37 -9.04 8.41
N ALA A 30 -6.85 -9.11 7.17
CA ALA A 30 -6.10 -8.72 5.98
C ALA A 30 -6.62 -7.41 5.38
N LEU A 31 -5.70 -6.61 4.85
CA LEU A 31 -5.96 -5.44 4.02
C LEU A 31 -5.11 -5.56 2.75
N ASN A 32 -5.75 -5.57 1.59
CA ASN A 32 -5.09 -5.36 0.31
C ASN A 32 -5.12 -3.88 -0.04
N TRP A 33 -3.98 -3.33 -0.43
CA TRP A 33 -3.81 -1.90 -0.67
C TRP A 33 -3.05 -1.66 -1.97
N ALA A 34 -3.73 -1.06 -2.95
CA ALA A 34 -3.18 -0.80 -4.27
C ALA A 34 -3.07 0.70 -4.52
N TYR A 35 -1.90 1.17 -4.93
CA TYR A 35 -1.65 2.59 -5.18
C TYR A 35 -0.50 2.81 -6.16
N THR A 36 -0.40 4.02 -6.71
CA THR A 36 0.77 4.44 -7.50
C THR A 36 1.54 5.49 -6.74
N LEU A 37 2.80 5.21 -6.43
CA LEU A 37 3.72 6.11 -5.73
C LEU A 37 4.49 6.97 -6.74
N ALA A 38 4.56 8.27 -6.49
CA ALA A 38 5.46 9.21 -7.18
C ALA A 38 6.83 9.22 -6.49
N LEU A 39 7.70 8.29 -6.88
CA LEU A 39 9.02 8.09 -6.27
C LEU A 39 10.08 8.99 -6.92
N PRO A 40 10.65 9.99 -6.23
CA PRO A 40 11.77 10.76 -6.74
C PRO A 40 13.07 9.92 -6.69
N VAL A 41 13.73 9.75 -7.84
CA VAL A 41 15.04 9.10 -7.96
C VAL A 41 15.91 9.96 -8.88
N ASP A 42 17.04 10.44 -8.34
CA ASP A 42 18.04 11.24 -9.07
C ASP A 42 17.43 12.41 -9.88
N GLY A 43 16.49 13.14 -9.28
CA GLY A 43 15.82 14.30 -9.91
C GLY A 43 14.71 13.95 -10.90
N THR A 44 14.43 12.66 -11.12
CA THR A 44 13.32 12.18 -11.95
C THR A 44 12.22 11.56 -11.09
N ILE A 45 10.96 11.87 -11.36
CA ILE A 45 9.83 11.24 -10.66
C ILE A 45 9.41 9.97 -11.41
N TYR A 46 9.48 8.83 -10.73
CA TYR A 46 9.02 7.54 -11.23
C TYR A 46 7.68 7.19 -10.62
N HIS A 47 6.67 6.99 -11.46
CA HIS A 47 5.41 6.37 -11.03
C HIS A 47 5.57 4.86 -10.94
N VAL A 48 5.44 4.31 -9.74
CA VAL A 48 5.60 2.88 -9.44
C VAL A 48 4.30 2.36 -8.82
N GLN A 49 3.79 1.25 -9.34
CA GLN A 49 2.58 0.60 -8.82
C GLN A 49 2.94 -0.30 -7.65
N PHE A 50 2.25 -0.13 -6.53
CA PHE A 50 2.35 -0.96 -5.34
C PHE A 50 1.08 -1.79 -5.17
N ASN A 51 1.26 -3.05 -4.77
CA ASN A 51 0.19 -3.94 -4.34
C ASN A 51 0.62 -4.62 -3.03
N ASP A 52 0.07 -4.09 -1.95
CA ASP A 52 0.45 -4.44 -0.59
C ASP A 52 -0.58 -5.35 0.04
N TRP A 53 -0.11 -6.42 0.66
CA TRP A 53 -0.92 -7.22 1.57
C TRP A 53 -0.45 -7.00 3.01
N MET A 54 -1.34 -6.46 3.82
CA MET A 54 -1.15 -6.22 5.24
C MET A 54 -1.96 -7.21 6.05
N TYR A 55 -1.31 -7.93 6.97
CA TYR A 55 -1.93 -8.92 7.83
C TYR A 55 -1.69 -8.54 9.29
N LEU A 56 -2.77 -8.31 10.04
CA LEU A 56 -2.70 -8.14 11.49
C LEU A 56 -2.56 -9.53 12.13
N VAL A 57 -1.34 -9.89 12.49
CA VAL A 57 -0.99 -11.22 13.05
C VAL A 57 -1.36 -11.30 14.52
N THR A 58 -1.16 -10.20 15.24
CA THR A 58 -1.60 -10.02 16.63
C THR A 58 -2.13 -8.60 16.79
N PRO A 59 -2.80 -8.25 17.91
CA PRO A 59 -3.23 -6.87 18.17
C PRO A 59 -2.11 -5.82 18.16
N LYS A 60 -0.82 -6.25 18.18
CA LYS A 60 0.34 -5.36 18.15
C LYS A 60 1.26 -5.56 16.94
N VAL A 61 1.13 -6.64 16.18
CA VAL A 61 2.04 -6.99 15.09
C VAL A 61 1.28 -7.06 13.78
N MET A 62 1.73 -6.28 12.81
CA MET A 62 1.25 -6.35 11.43
C MET A 62 2.41 -6.70 10.51
N LEU A 63 2.19 -7.66 9.61
CA LEU A 63 3.10 -7.94 8.50
C LEU A 63 2.59 -7.25 7.24
N ASN A 64 3.47 -6.61 6.49
CA ASN A 64 3.18 -6.05 5.18
C ASN A 64 4.10 -6.70 4.15
N LYS A 65 3.51 -7.17 3.05
CA LYS A 65 4.20 -7.70 1.88
C LYS A 65 3.83 -6.82 0.70
N ALA A 66 4.77 -5.97 0.28
CA ALA A 66 4.60 -4.98 -0.77
C ALA A 66 5.24 -5.48 -2.06
N LYS A 67 4.45 -5.58 -3.14
CA LYS A 67 4.95 -5.88 -4.49
C LYS A 67 4.97 -4.62 -5.34
N MET A 68 6.07 -4.37 -6.02
CA MET A 68 6.30 -3.18 -6.83
C MET A 68 6.38 -3.53 -8.31
N SER A 69 5.70 -2.76 -9.16
CA SER A 69 5.79 -2.93 -10.61
C SER A 69 5.79 -1.60 -11.33
N LYS A 70 6.33 -1.60 -12.55
CA LYS A 70 6.28 -0.43 -13.46
C LYS A 70 6.13 -0.91 -14.89
N PHE A 71 5.15 -0.35 -15.61
CA PHE A 71 4.81 -0.78 -16.98
C PHE A 71 4.56 -2.29 -17.11
N GLY A 72 4.00 -2.90 -16.05
CA GLY A 72 3.76 -4.35 -15.98
C GLY A 72 5.00 -5.21 -15.65
N ILE A 73 6.18 -4.60 -15.50
CA ILE A 73 7.42 -5.30 -15.13
C ILE A 73 7.54 -5.31 -13.60
N ASP A 74 7.80 -6.49 -13.03
CA ASP A 74 8.07 -6.66 -11.60
C ASP A 74 9.41 -6.02 -11.24
N LEU A 75 9.40 -5.15 -10.23
CA LEU A 75 10.59 -4.47 -9.72
C LEU A 75 11.12 -5.12 -8.44
N GLY A 76 10.30 -5.96 -7.79
CA GLY A 76 10.66 -6.68 -6.58
C GLY A 76 9.60 -6.61 -5.49
N GLU A 77 9.95 -7.21 -4.35
CA GLU A 77 9.08 -7.36 -3.20
C GLU A 77 9.80 -6.96 -1.91
N VAL A 78 9.08 -6.30 -1.01
CA VAL A 78 9.55 -5.95 0.33
C VAL A 78 8.61 -6.55 1.36
N THR A 79 9.17 -7.15 2.41
CA THR A 79 8.38 -7.62 3.57
C THR A 79 8.81 -6.83 4.81
N LEU A 80 7.83 -6.20 5.48
CA LEU A 80 8.01 -5.39 6.67
C LEU A 80 7.20 -5.96 7.84
N SER A 81 7.72 -5.80 9.06
CA SER A 81 6.98 -6.07 10.29
C SER A 81 6.83 -4.77 11.07
N PHE A 82 5.58 -4.41 11.35
CA PHE A 82 5.21 -3.25 12.15
C PHE A 82 4.81 -3.70 13.55
N TYR A 83 5.33 -3.02 14.57
CA TYR A 83 4.97 -3.24 15.96
C TYR A 83 4.37 -1.99 16.58
N LYS A 84 3.16 -2.09 17.13
CA LYS A 84 2.48 -1.02 17.87
C LYS A 84 3.03 -0.93 19.30
N ARG A 85 3.68 0.20 19.62
CA ARG A 85 4.16 0.50 20.97
C ARG A 85 3.03 0.93 21.90
#